data_AF-D8K5X5-F1
#
_entry.id   AF-D8K5X5-F1
#
_cell.length_a   1.000
_cell.length_b   1.000
_cell.length_c   1.000
_cell.angle_alpha   90.00
_cell.angle_beta   90.00
_cell.angle_gamma   90.00
#
_symmetry.space_group_name_H-M   'P 1'
#
loop_
_entity.id
_entity.type
_entity.pdbx_description
1 polymer ?
#
loop_
_entity_poly.entity_id
_entity_poly.type
_entity_poly.pdbx_seq_one_letter_code
_entity_poly.pdbx_strand_id
1 'polypeptide(L)'
;MKRLPAEQVEVQVLRVEEAEVDEMWSFVGKKTNPRWLWHAIDHRSGQVLAYVLGTHQDTVFLKLKRLLEPFGITHFYTDDWGTYQRHLDSKRHHIGKQHTQKIERKHLTLRTRIKRLARKTICFSKTRQMHDIVIGLFINRYEFGVQV
;
A
#
# COMPACT_ATOMS: atom_id res chain seq x y z
N MET A 1 -32.68 6.61 -12.67
CA MET A 1 -31.25 6.30 -12.39
C MET A 1 -31.03 4.83 -12.76
N LYS A 2 -30.40 4.54 -13.91
CA LYS A 2 -30.22 3.16 -14.39
C LYS A 2 -29.14 2.47 -13.56
N ARG A 3 -29.47 1.36 -12.88
CA ARG A 3 -28.49 0.51 -12.21
C ARG A 3 -27.62 -0.16 -13.29
N LEU A 4 -26.31 -0.05 -13.16
CA LEU A 4 -25.38 -0.86 -13.94
C LEU A 4 -25.57 -2.33 -13.56
N PRO A 5 -25.52 -3.27 -14.52
CA PRO A 5 -25.59 -4.69 -14.21
C PRO A 5 -24.41 -5.07 -13.32
N ALA A 6 -24.67 -5.85 -12.27
CA ALA A 6 -23.63 -6.44 -11.46
C ALA A 6 -22.89 -7.48 -12.33
N GLU A 7 -21.84 -7.06 -13.01
CA GLU A 7 -20.86 -8.00 -13.56
C GLU A 7 -20.43 -8.92 -12.41
N GLN A 8 -20.49 -10.23 -12.65
CA GLN A 8 -19.95 -11.23 -11.73
C GLN A 8 -18.46 -10.94 -11.59
N VAL A 9 -18.08 -10.28 -10.50
CA VAL A 9 -16.68 -10.14 -10.12
C VAL A 9 -16.24 -11.53 -9.63
N GLU A 10 -15.51 -12.25 -10.46
CA GLU A 10 -14.87 -13.50 -10.07
C GLU A 10 -13.75 -13.15 -9.06
N VAL A 11 -14.02 -13.39 -7.77
CA VAL A 11 -13.06 -13.13 -6.69
C VAL A 11 -12.22 -14.38 -6.50
N GLN A 12 -11.03 -14.41 -7.11
CA GLN A 12 -10.02 -15.43 -6.79
C GLN A 12 -9.33 -15.07 -5.47
N VAL A 13 -9.64 -15.80 -4.40
CA VAL A 13 -8.94 -15.65 -3.12
C VAL A 13 -7.65 -16.46 -3.20
N LEU A 14 -6.56 -15.80 -3.60
CA LEU A 14 -5.22 -16.38 -3.49
C LEU A 14 -4.84 -16.39 -2.01
N ARG A 15 -4.66 -17.59 -1.45
CA ARG A 15 -4.15 -17.75 -0.09
C ARG A 15 -2.69 -17.31 -0.06
N VAL A 16 -2.40 -16.26 0.70
CA VAL A 16 -1.06 -15.73 0.86
C VAL A 16 -0.63 -16.01 2.29
N GLU A 17 0.43 -16.77 2.50
CA GLU A 17 0.86 -17.15 3.85
C GLU A 17 1.71 -16.06 4.53
N GLU A 18 2.39 -15.23 3.73
CA GLU A 18 3.44 -14.33 4.19
C GLU A 18 3.35 -12.98 3.45
N ALA A 19 3.40 -11.87 4.17
CA ALA A 19 3.33 -10.53 3.57
C ALA A 19 4.40 -9.59 4.11
N GLU A 20 4.97 -8.78 3.23
CA GLU A 20 5.77 -7.61 3.60
C GLU A 20 4.84 -6.39 3.67
N VAL A 21 4.91 -5.64 4.77
CA VAL A 21 4.10 -4.43 4.98
C VAL A 21 5.01 -3.29 5.41
N ASP A 22 4.84 -2.16 4.72
CA ASP A 22 5.64 -0.96 4.92
C ASP A 22 4.84 0.26 4.47
N GLU A 23 5.34 1.44 4.82
CA GLU A 23 4.79 2.71 4.40
C GLU A 23 5.81 3.57 3.69
N MET A 24 5.35 4.32 2.68
CA MET A 24 6.15 5.38 2.10
C MET A 24 5.48 6.75 2.22
N TRP A 25 6.26 7.70 2.67
CA TRP A 25 5.87 9.11 2.74
C TRP A 25 5.92 9.79 1.36
N SER A 26 4.95 10.69 1.15
CA SER A 26 4.93 11.76 0.15
C SER A 26 4.26 13.02 0.74
N PHE A 27 3.95 14.03 -0.09
CA PHE A 27 3.29 15.25 0.37
C PHE A 27 2.37 15.88 -0.69
N VAL A 28 1.44 16.72 -0.23
CA VAL A 28 0.48 17.45 -1.07
C VAL A 28 0.68 18.95 -0.90
N GLY A 29 1.12 19.63 -1.96
CA GLY A 29 1.41 21.06 -1.99
C GLY A 29 2.68 21.45 -1.25
N LYS A 30 2.76 21.10 0.04
CA LYS A 30 3.86 21.43 0.95
C LYS A 30 4.22 20.22 1.81
N LYS A 31 5.49 20.10 2.22
CA LYS A 31 5.99 18.99 3.05
C LYS A 31 5.29 18.89 4.41
N THR A 32 4.76 19.99 4.93
CA THR A 32 3.96 20.03 6.17
C THR A 32 2.55 19.44 6.00
N ASN A 33 2.17 19.03 4.79
CA ASN A 33 0.94 18.29 4.52
C ASN A 33 1.28 16.89 3.96
N PRO A 34 1.67 15.97 4.84
CA PRO A 34 2.09 14.63 4.43
C PRO A 34 0.96 13.77 3.94
N ARG A 35 1.31 12.84 3.07
CA ARG A 35 0.43 11.77 2.61
C ARG A 35 1.23 10.48 2.58
N TRP A 36 0.67 9.41 3.14
CA TRP A 36 1.35 8.13 3.26
C TRP A 36 0.66 7.09 2.38
N LEU A 37 1.45 6.35 1.62
CA LEU A 37 1.02 5.10 1.01
C LEU A 37 1.39 3.98 1.97
N TRP A 38 0.38 3.34 2.52
CA TRP A 38 0.50 2.09 3.25
C TRP A 38 0.34 0.96 2.27
N HIS A 39 1.28 0.02 2.27
CA HIS A 39 1.43 -0.94 1.19
C HIS A 39 1.70 -2.33 1.75
N ALA A 40 1.09 -3.34 1.14
CA ALA A 40 1.32 -4.74 1.49
C ALA A 40 1.52 -5.57 0.23
N ILE A 41 2.56 -6.39 0.23
CA ILE A 41 2.89 -7.29 -0.87
C ILE A 41 3.02 -8.73 -0.37
N ASP A 42 2.74 -9.71 -1.22
CA ASP A 42 3.08 -11.11 -0.95
C ASP A 42 4.60 -11.25 -0.85
N HIS A 43 5.08 -11.83 0.25
CA HIS A 43 6.52 -12.02 0.48
C HIS A 43 7.15 -12.89 -0.62
N ARG A 44 6.42 -13.87 -1.17
CA ARG A 44 6.98 -14.78 -2.18
C ARG A 44 7.00 -14.17 -3.57
N SER A 45 5.86 -13.82 -4.13
CA SER A 45 5.77 -13.27 -5.49
C SER A 45 6.16 -11.80 -5.58
N GLY A 46 6.02 -11.05 -4.50
CA GLY A 46 6.14 -9.59 -4.49
C GLY A 46 4.99 -8.88 -5.21
N GLN A 47 3.86 -9.58 -5.46
CA GLN A 47 2.62 -8.97 -5.96
C GLN A 47 1.99 -8.09 -4.89
N VAL A 48 1.37 -6.99 -5.30
CA VAL A 48 0.63 -6.11 -4.40
C VAL A 48 -0.67 -6.78 -3.96
N LEU A 49 -0.88 -6.86 -2.64
CA LEU A 49 -2.10 -7.42 -2.06
C LEU A 49 -3.13 -6.34 -1.82
N ALA A 50 -2.70 -5.25 -1.18
CA ALA A 50 -3.55 -4.14 -0.81
C ALA A 50 -2.73 -2.88 -0.59
N TYR A 51 -3.39 -1.73 -0.70
CA TYR A 51 -2.82 -0.44 -0.33
C TYR A 51 -3.87 0.50 0.24
N VAL A 52 -3.44 1.43 1.08
CA VAL A 52 -4.29 2.50 1.61
C VAL A 52 -3.52 3.81 1.62
N LEU A 53 -4.14 4.89 1.13
CA LEU A 53 -3.58 6.23 1.20
C LEU A 53 -4.16 6.98 2.41
N GLY A 54 -3.28 7.47 3.29
CA GLY A 54 -3.70 7.97 4.60
C GLY A 54 -2.73 8.93 5.28
N THR A 55 -3.03 9.18 6.54
CA THR A 55 -2.11 9.76 7.54
C THR A 55 -1.17 8.68 8.08
N HIS A 56 -0.14 9.08 8.84
CA HIS A 56 0.75 8.18 9.58
C HIS A 56 0.15 7.82 10.94
N GLN A 57 -1.01 7.17 10.93
CA GLN A 57 -1.77 6.82 12.13
C GLN A 57 -2.21 5.36 12.06
N ASP A 58 -2.28 4.73 13.23
CA ASP A 58 -2.78 3.37 13.44
C ASP A 58 -4.12 3.11 12.75
N THR A 59 -5.00 4.11 12.70
CA THR A 59 -6.32 4.01 12.06
C THR A 59 -6.23 3.70 10.56
N VAL A 60 -5.14 4.09 9.89
CA VAL A 60 -4.91 3.78 8.49
C VAL A 60 -4.34 2.37 8.33
N PHE A 61 -3.41 1.98 9.19
CA PHE A 61 -2.92 0.60 9.25
C PHE A 61 -4.08 -0.39 9.44
N LEU A 62 -4.98 -0.11 10.38
CA LEU A 62 -6.14 -0.97 10.65
C LEU A 62 -7.05 -1.12 9.43
N LYS A 63 -7.16 -0.10 8.57
CA LYS A 63 -7.87 -0.22 7.29
C LYS A 63 -7.15 -1.16 6.34
N LEU A 64 -5.82 -1.04 6.23
CA LEU A 64 -5.02 -1.95 5.42
C LEU A 64 -5.13 -3.39 5.96
N LYS A 65 -5.02 -3.59 7.26
CA LYS A 65 -5.16 -4.89 7.92
C LYS A 65 -6.52 -5.55 7.61
N ARG A 66 -7.62 -4.78 7.62
CA ARG A 66 -8.95 -5.29 7.22
C ARG A 66 -9.00 -5.75 5.77
N LEU A 67 -8.34 -5.03 4.85
CA LEU A 67 -8.23 -5.48 3.46
C LEU A 67 -7.42 -6.77 3.32
N LEU A 68 -6.50 -7.02 4.26
CA LEU A 68 -5.63 -8.19 4.29
C LEU A 68 -6.25 -9.43 4.95
N GLU A 69 -7.32 -9.27 5.73
CA GLU A 69 -8.01 -10.37 6.44
C GLU A 69 -8.43 -11.54 5.51
N PRO A 70 -8.99 -11.30 4.31
CA PRO A 70 -9.40 -12.39 3.40
C PRO A 70 -8.27 -13.27 2.88
N PHE A 71 -7.01 -12.79 2.89
CA PHE A 71 -5.87 -13.53 2.34
C PHE A 71 -5.37 -14.65 3.26
N GLY A 72 -5.74 -14.62 4.55
CA GLY A 72 -5.31 -15.61 5.53
C GLY A 72 -3.82 -15.55 5.90
N ILE A 73 -3.20 -14.37 5.80
CA ILE A 73 -1.76 -14.15 6.02
C ILE A 73 -1.36 -14.56 7.42
N THR A 74 -0.43 -15.52 7.53
CA THR A 74 0.08 -16.05 8.80
C THR A 74 1.31 -15.32 9.31
N HIS A 75 2.17 -14.80 8.44
CA HIS A 75 3.39 -14.08 8.83
C HIS A 75 3.44 -12.69 8.20
N PHE A 76 3.76 -11.69 9.02
CA PHE A 76 3.97 -10.31 8.60
C PHE A 76 5.42 -9.91 8.82
N TYR A 77 6.04 -9.36 7.78
CA TYR A 77 7.38 -8.77 7.82
C TYR A 77 7.26 -7.25 7.72
N THR A 78 7.75 -6.53 8.72
CA THR A 78 7.70 -5.07 8.75
C THR A 78 9.00 -4.48 9.26
N ASP A 79 9.13 -3.16 9.15
CA ASP A 79 10.13 -2.41 9.88
C ASP A 79 9.77 -2.29 11.38
N ASP A 80 10.64 -1.62 12.14
CA ASP A 80 10.50 -1.45 13.59
C ASP A 80 9.58 -0.27 13.96
N TRP A 81 8.50 -0.06 13.22
CA TRP A 81 7.52 0.94 13.61
C TRP A 81 6.50 0.38 14.60
N GLY A 82 6.33 1.06 15.73
CA GLY A 82 5.51 0.60 16.86
C GLY A 82 4.01 0.38 16.54
N THR A 83 3.49 0.92 15.43
CA THR A 83 2.12 0.61 14.97
C THR A 83 1.94 -0.87 14.67
N TYR A 84 2.93 -1.48 14.03
CA TYR A 84 2.89 -2.90 13.70
C TYR A 84 2.88 -3.75 14.97
N GLN A 85 3.75 -3.44 15.92
CA GLN A 85 3.82 -4.12 17.22
C GLN A 85 2.50 -4.03 18.02
N ARG A 86 1.76 -2.92 17.93
CA ARG A 86 0.50 -2.73 18.65
C ARG A 86 -0.66 -3.54 18.09
N HIS A 87 -0.64 -3.84 16.78
CA HIS A 87 -1.82 -4.34 16.05
C HIS A 87 -1.60 -5.69 15.37
N LEU A 88 -0.37 -6.20 15.36
CA LEU A 88 -0.02 -7.54 14.90
C LEU A 88 0.28 -8.46 16.09
N ASP A 89 -0.08 -9.73 15.95
CA ASP A 89 0.27 -10.75 16.93
C ASP A 89 1.78 -11.00 16.89
N SER A 90 2.45 -10.91 18.05
CA SER A 90 3.91 -11.03 18.16
C SER A 90 4.45 -12.37 17.68
N LYS A 91 3.65 -13.44 17.73
CA LYS A 91 4.04 -14.76 17.21
C LYS A 91 4.08 -14.82 15.67
N ARG A 92 3.39 -13.89 15.03
CA ARG A 92 3.16 -13.82 13.58
C ARG A 92 3.87 -12.62 12.95
N HIS A 93 4.55 -11.81 13.76
CA HIS A 93 5.16 -10.56 13.36
C HIS A 93 6.67 -10.66 13.49
N HIS A 94 7.34 -10.49 12.36
CA HIS A 94 8.80 -10.50 12.25
C HIS A 94 9.27 -9.09 11.91
N ILE A 95 10.06 -8.50 12.81
CA ILE A 95 10.62 -7.16 12.64
C ILE A 95 12.02 -7.27 12.09
N GLY A 96 12.30 -6.54 11.01
CA GLY A 96 13.66 -6.39 10.52
C GLY A 96 13.74 -6.18 9.02
N LYS A 97 14.89 -5.65 8.58
CA LYS A 97 15.12 -5.26 7.18
C LYS A 97 15.41 -6.43 6.24
N GLN A 98 15.77 -7.60 6.79
CA GLN A 98 16.16 -8.75 5.99
C GLN A 98 15.02 -9.23 5.07
N HIS A 99 13.77 -9.11 5.54
CA HIS A 99 12.59 -9.61 4.84
C HIS A 99 11.74 -8.51 4.20
N THR A 100 12.16 -7.24 4.21
CA THR A 100 11.42 -6.10 3.62
C THR A 100 12.01 -5.60 2.29
N GLN A 101 12.98 -6.33 1.74
CA GLN A 101 13.74 -5.87 0.57
C GLN A 101 12.87 -5.73 -0.68
N LYS A 102 11.83 -6.57 -0.85
CA LYS A 102 10.96 -6.49 -2.02
C LYS A 102 10.05 -5.28 -1.94
N ILE A 103 9.48 -4.98 -0.76
CA ILE A 103 8.63 -3.80 -0.60
C ILE A 103 9.43 -2.50 -0.74
N GLU A 104 10.66 -2.46 -0.24
CA GLU A 104 11.59 -1.35 -0.47
C GLU A 104 11.87 -1.12 -1.97
N ARG A 105 12.14 -2.21 -2.72
CA ARG A 105 12.30 -2.18 -4.19
C ARG A 105 11.03 -1.67 -4.89
N LYS A 106 9.83 -2.01 -4.39
CA LYS A 106 8.56 -1.51 -4.92
C LYS A 106 8.40 -0.01 -4.68
N HIS A 107 8.69 0.47 -3.47
CA HIS A 107 8.69 1.90 -3.15
C HIS A 107 9.67 2.69 -4.03
N LEU A 108 10.86 2.14 -4.32
CA LEU A 108 11.80 2.75 -5.27
C LEU A 108 11.25 2.82 -6.70
N THR A 109 10.60 1.76 -7.17
CA THR A 109 9.96 1.71 -8.49
C THR A 109 8.85 2.75 -8.61
N LEU A 110 7.99 2.87 -7.59
CA LEU A 110 6.92 3.88 -7.54
C LEU A 110 7.48 5.30 -7.60
N ARG A 111 8.52 5.62 -6.81
CA ARG A 111 9.17 6.94 -6.83
C ARG A 111 9.81 7.27 -8.17
N THR A 112 10.35 6.27 -8.86
CA THR A 112 10.94 6.43 -10.19
C THR A 112 9.88 6.70 -11.26
N ARG A 113 8.75 5.98 -11.22
CA ARG A 113 7.70 6.07 -12.24
C ARG A 113 6.73 7.22 -12.00
N ILE A 114 6.51 7.61 -10.75
CA ILE A 114 5.59 8.68 -10.35
C ILE A 114 6.40 9.88 -9.83
N LYS A 115 6.75 10.82 -10.72
CA LYS A 115 7.54 12.02 -10.38
C LYS A 115 6.97 12.82 -9.19
N ARG A 116 5.65 12.77 -8.98
CA ARG A 116 4.93 13.43 -7.88
C ARG A 116 5.31 12.94 -6.48
N LEU A 117 5.91 11.74 -6.37
CA LEU A 117 6.36 11.16 -5.10
C LEU A 117 7.77 11.61 -4.69
N ALA A 118 8.56 12.18 -5.62
CA ALA A 118 9.98 12.39 -5.39
C ALA A 118 10.33 13.82 -4.93
N ARG A 119 10.05 14.86 -5.76
CA ARG A 119 10.59 16.21 -5.53
C ARG A 119 9.60 17.32 -5.91
N LYS A 120 9.47 18.31 -5.02
CA LYS A 120 8.58 19.47 -5.19
C LYS A 120 8.88 20.29 -6.44
N THR A 121 10.14 20.44 -6.81
CA THR A 121 10.58 21.29 -7.92
C THR A 121 10.28 20.70 -9.30
N ILE A 122 9.99 19.40 -9.40
CA ILE A 122 9.75 18.72 -10.67
C ILE A 122 8.25 18.63 -10.93
N CYS A 123 7.52 17.95 -10.04
CA CYS A 123 6.09 17.75 -10.15
C CYS A 123 5.55 17.41 -8.77
N PHE A 124 4.45 18.03 -8.37
CA PHE A 124 3.79 17.73 -7.09
C PHE A 124 2.27 17.87 -7.25
N SER A 125 1.51 17.29 -6.32
CA SER A 125 0.06 17.41 -6.31
C SER A 125 -0.36 18.62 -5.50
N LYS A 126 -1.28 19.44 -6.01
CA LYS A 126 -1.82 20.61 -5.29
C LYS A 126 -2.93 20.23 -4.33
N THR A 127 -3.73 19.22 -4.67
CA THR A 127 -4.85 18.73 -3.87
C THR A 127 -4.63 17.27 -3.49
N ARG A 128 -5.21 16.87 -2.35
CA ARG A 128 -5.13 15.48 -1.87
C ARG A 128 -5.85 14.53 -2.83
N GLN A 129 -7.02 14.94 -3.33
CA GLN A 129 -7.81 14.17 -4.29
C GLN A 129 -6.98 13.81 -5.53
N MET A 130 -6.29 14.77 -6.15
CA MET A 130 -5.47 14.49 -7.32
C MET A 130 -4.25 13.63 -6.99
N HIS A 131 -3.68 13.77 -5.80
CA HIS A 131 -2.59 12.93 -5.36
C HIS A 131 -3.03 11.47 -5.25
N ASP A 132 -4.17 11.25 -4.59
CA ASP A 132 -4.70 9.92 -4.34
C ASP A 132 -5.16 9.26 -5.64
N ILE A 133 -5.81 10.01 -6.54
CA ILE A 133 -6.22 9.52 -7.86
C ILE A 133 -5.00 9.10 -8.68
N VAL A 134 -3.96 9.93 -8.78
CA VAL A 134 -2.79 9.58 -9.62
C VAL A 134 -2.08 8.34 -9.12
N ILE A 135 -1.90 8.20 -7.81
CA ILE A 135 -1.27 7.01 -7.22
C ILE A 135 -2.18 5.79 -7.41
N GLY A 136 -3.47 5.93 -7.10
CA GLY A 136 -4.43 4.84 -7.20
C GLY A 136 -4.60 4.33 -8.64
N LEU A 137 -4.74 5.23 -9.62
CA LEU A 137 -4.80 4.87 -11.04
C LEU A 137 -3.55 4.12 -11.49
N PHE A 138 -2.37 4.57 -11.03
CA PHE A 138 -1.12 3.91 -11.38
C PHE A 138 -1.04 2.49 -10.81
N ILE A 139 -1.31 2.33 -9.51
CA ILE A 139 -1.27 1.02 -8.84
C ILE A 139 -2.34 0.09 -9.46
N ASN A 140 -3.56 0.57 -9.65
CA ASN A 140 -4.64 -0.21 -10.25
C ASN A 140 -4.29 -0.70 -11.65
N ARG A 141 -3.67 0.15 -12.47
CA ARG A 141 -3.28 -0.22 -13.84
C ARG A 141 -2.10 -1.19 -13.87
N TYR A 142 -1.04 -0.94 -13.09
CA TYR A 142 0.24 -1.65 -13.24
C TYR A 142 0.45 -2.80 -12.26
N GLU A 143 -0.19 -2.77 -11.09
CA GLU A 143 -0.04 -3.80 -10.07
C GLU A 143 -1.26 -4.74 -10.04
N PHE A 144 -2.47 -4.20 -10.23
CA PHE A 144 -3.71 -5.00 -10.25
C PHE A 144 -4.23 -5.32 -11.66
N GLY A 145 -3.62 -4.78 -12.72
CA GLY A 145 -4.04 -5.06 -14.10
C GLY A 145 -5.44 -4.55 -14.47
N VAL A 146 -6.02 -3.64 -13.67
CA VAL A 146 -7.35 -3.08 -13.92
C VAL A 146 -7.27 -2.15 -15.14
N GLN A 147 -8.21 -2.31 -16.07
CA GLN A 147 -8.39 -1.33 -17.15
C GLN A 147 -9.03 -0.08 -16.55
N VAL A 148 -8.25 1.02 -16.54
CA VAL A 148 -8.63 2.34 -16.01
C VAL A 148 -8.50 3.41 -17.06
#